data_AF-A0A1B7W7P3-F1
#
_entry.id   AF-A0A1B7W7P3-F1
#
_cell.length_a   1.000
_cell.length_b   1.000
_cell.length_c   1.000
_cell.angle_alpha   90.00
_cell.angle_beta   90.00
_cell.angle_gamma   90.00
#
_symmetry.space_group_name_H-M   'P 1'
#
loop_
_entity.id
_entity.type
_entity.pdbx_description
1 polymer ?
#
loop_
_entity_poly.entity_id
_entity_poly.type
_entity_poly.pdbx_seq_one_letter_code
_entity_poly.pdbx_strand_id
1 'polypeptide(L)'
;MLKNYKVPFVMLKSYLVPSVMLQGSKVPFVMLKSYEVLFVMLKSSKVPFVMLKSHKVPFVMLKSSKVPFVMLKGSKVPFVMLKSYEVLFVMLKISKVPFVMLKSHKVPFVMLKSYKVP
;
A
#
# COMPACT_ATOMS: atom_id res chain seq x y z
N MET A 1 9.82 2.87 -13.72
CA MET A 1 8.73 3.83 -13.38
C MET A 1 7.64 3.70 -14.44
N LEU A 2 6.41 3.34 -14.07
CA LEU A 2 5.30 3.25 -15.03
C LEU A 2 4.48 4.56 -14.97
N LYS A 3 4.52 5.36 -16.03
CA LYS A 3 3.68 6.56 -16.20
C LYS A 3 2.67 6.25 -17.30
N ASN A 4 1.41 6.05 -16.95
CA ASN A 4 0.38 5.77 -17.94
C ASN A 4 -0.98 6.32 -17.53
N TYR A 5 -1.78 6.77 -18.50
CA TYR A 5 -3.10 7.37 -18.21
C TYR A 5 -4.04 6.33 -17.57
N LYS A 6 -3.94 5.07 -18.02
CA LYS A 6 -4.60 3.90 -17.42
C LYS A 6 -3.55 2.80 -17.25
N VAL A 7 -3.37 2.32 -16.02
CA VAL A 7 -2.59 1.11 -15.74
C VAL A 7 -3.58 0.03 -15.36
N PRO A 8 -3.92 -0.92 -16.24
CA PRO A 8 -5.09 -1.79 -16.03
C PRO A 8 -4.90 -2.76 -14.86
N PHE A 9 -3.71 -3.32 -14.71
CA PHE A 9 -3.40 -4.27 -13.64
C PHE A 9 -1.88 -4.32 -13.45
N VAL A 10 -1.42 -4.28 -12.20
CA VAL A 10 0.00 -4.50 -11.87
C VAL A 10 0.11 -5.69 -10.94
N MET A 11 0.84 -6.70 -11.39
CA MET A 11 1.21 -7.84 -10.58
C MET A 11 2.71 -8.05 -10.68
N LEU A 12 3.37 -7.98 -9.52
CA LEU A 12 4.80 -8.23 -9.42
C LEU A 12 5.05 -9.33 -8.38
N LYS A 13 5.79 -10.35 -8.81
CA LYS A 13 6.29 -11.45 -7.99
C LYS A 13 7.79 -11.51 -8.18
N SER A 14 8.55 -11.25 -7.13
CA SER A 14 10.02 -11.27 -7.18
C SER A 14 10.59 -11.58 -5.81
N TYR A 15 11.79 -12.17 -5.74
CA TYR A 15 12.53 -12.29 -4.49
C TYR A 15 12.82 -10.90 -3.90
N LEU A 16 13.40 -10.01 -4.70
CA LEU A 16 13.78 -8.66 -4.28
C LEU A 16 13.21 -7.62 -5.26
N VAL A 17 12.65 -6.56 -4.70
CA VAL A 17 12.12 -5.42 -5.46
C VAL A 17 12.70 -4.14 -4.86
N PRO A 18 13.67 -3.49 -5.51
CA PRO A 18 14.27 -2.28 -4.96
C PRO A 18 13.22 -1.17 -4.79
N SER A 19 12.39 -0.95 -5.80
CA SER A 19 11.31 0.03 -5.70
C SER A 19 10.16 -0.27 -6.66
N VAL A 20 8.95 0.12 -6.25
CA VAL A 20 7.77 0.19 -7.12
C VAL A 20 7.25 1.61 -7.11
N MET A 21 7.21 2.24 -8.29
CA MET A 21 6.63 3.56 -8.49
C MET A 21 5.57 3.50 -9.59
N LEU A 22 4.32 3.74 -9.19
CA LEU A 22 3.16 3.75 -10.08
C LEU A 22 2.48 5.11 -10.05
N GLN A 23 2.33 5.72 -11.22
CA GLN A 23 1.64 6.99 -11.41
C GLN A 23 0.67 6.92 -12.59
N GLY A 24 -0.60 7.26 -12.34
CA GLY A 24 -1.64 7.26 -13.39
C GLY A 24 -2.97 7.82 -12.91
N SER A 25 -3.96 7.98 -13.80
CA SER A 25 -5.29 8.46 -13.40
C SER A 25 -6.14 7.36 -12.79
N LYS A 26 -5.98 6.12 -13.28
CA LYS A 26 -6.67 4.91 -12.84
C LYS A 26 -5.69 3.76 -12.76
N VAL A 27 -5.60 3.15 -11.58
CA VAL A 27 -4.86 1.91 -11.33
C VAL A 27 -5.83 0.95 -10.63
N PRO A 28 -6.59 0.13 -11.38
CA PRO A 28 -7.66 -0.70 -10.83
C PRO A 28 -7.18 -1.62 -9.71
N PHE A 29 -5.99 -2.19 -9.89
CA PHE A 29 -5.49 -3.21 -8.98
C PHE A 29 -3.96 -3.26 -8.96
N VAL A 30 -3.39 -3.33 -7.76
CA VAL A 30 -1.96 -3.59 -7.53
C VAL A 30 -1.78 -4.75 -6.58
N MET A 31 -1.09 -5.80 -7.04
CA MET A 31 -0.61 -6.90 -6.21
C MET A 31 0.91 -6.96 -6.26
N LEU A 32 1.53 -6.81 -5.09
CA LEU A 32 2.96 -7.00 -4.90
C LEU A 32 3.21 -8.16 -3.94
N LYS A 33 3.96 -9.16 -4.39
CA LYS A 33 4.42 -10.30 -3.58
C LYS A 33 5.94 -10.39 -3.68
N SER A 34 6.64 -10.20 -2.58
CA SER A 34 8.10 -10.28 -2.58
C SER A 34 8.67 -10.62 -1.22
N TYR A 35 9.88 -11.19 -1.15
CA TYR A 35 10.57 -11.34 0.13
C TYR A 35 10.95 -9.96 0.69
N GLU A 36 11.51 -9.09 -0.14
CA GLU A 36 11.97 -7.75 0.26
C GLU A 36 11.57 -6.69 -0.76
N VAL A 37 10.87 -5.66 -0.29
CA VAL A 37 10.52 -4.48 -1.08
C VAL A 37 11.00 -3.25 -0.34
N LEU A 38 12.04 -2.56 -0.82
CA LEU A 38 12.57 -1.42 -0.04
C LEU A 38 11.58 -0.24 -0.02
N PHE A 39 10.90 0.01 -1.14
CA PHE A 39 10.05 1.18 -1.29
C PHE A 39 8.86 0.95 -2.21
N VAL A 40 7.67 1.38 -1.77
CA VAL A 40 6.47 1.44 -2.63
C VAL A 40 5.87 2.82 -2.58
N MET A 41 5.76 3.46 -3.74
CA MET A 41 4.98 4.68 -3.94
C MET A 41 3.91 4.46 -4.99
N LEU A 42 2.68 4.78 -4.62
CA LEU A 42 1.56 4.76 -5.53
C LEU A 42 0.80 6.09 -5.48
N LYS A 43 0.70 6.74 -6.64
CA LYS A 43 -0.01 8.01 -6.82
C LYS A 43 -1.03 7.88 -7.94
N SER A 44 -2.31 7.93 -7.62
CA SER A 44 -3.37 7.84 -8.64
C SER A 44 -4.65 8.51 -8.18
N SER A 45 -5.51 8.95 -9.09
CA SER A 45 -6.82 9.49 -8.69
C SER A 45 -7.75 8.40 -8.16
N LYS A 46 -7.66 7.18 -8.73
CA LYS A 46 -8.47 6.02 -8.31
C LYS A 46 -7.62 4.76 -8.21
N VAL A 47 -7.72 4.09 -7.07
CA VAL A 47 -7.04 2.83 -6.78
C VAL A 47 -7.99 1.92 -6.02
N PRO A 48 -8.87 1.17 -6.70
CA PRO A 48 -9.84 0.29 -6.08
C PRO A 48 -9.23 -0.64 -5.03
N PHE A 49 -8.09 -1.26 -5.36
CA PHE A 49 -7.50 -2.29 -4.52
C PHE A 49 -5.97 -2.27 -4.53
N VAL A 50 -5.38 -2.31 -3.33
CA VAL A 50 -3.93 -2.48 -3.13
C VAL A 50 -3.68 -3.64 -2.19
N MET A 51 -2.85 -4.59 -2.64
CA MET A 51 -2.41 -5.71 -1.85
C MET A 51 -0.90 -5.86 -1.92
N LEU A 52 -0.28 -5.77 -0.76
CA LEU A 52 1.16 -5.92 -0.62
C LEU A 52 1.48 -6.97 0.44
N LYS A 53 2.21 -7.99 0.00
CA LYS A 53 2.69 -9.10 0.82
C LYS A 53 4.21 -9.13 0.74
N SER A 54 4.87 -8.83 1.84
CA SER A 54 6.33 -8.96 1.89
C SER A 54 6.87 -9.17 3.30
N HIS A 55 8.02 -9.85 3.41
CA HIS A 55 8.66 -10.06 4.69
C HIS A 55 9.21 -8.73 5.25
N LYS A 56 9.80 -7.90 4.39
CA LYS A 56 10.33 -6.57 4.74
C LYS A 56 9.85 -5.50 3.76
N VAL A 57 9.19 -4.47 4.29
CA VAL A 57 8.88 -3.25 3.53
C VAL A 57 9.21 -2.01 4.36
N PRO A 58 10.40 -1.41 4.23
CA PRO A 58 10.79 -0.20 4.93
C PRO A 58 9.75 0.92 4.86
N PHE A 59 9.18 1.15 3.67
CA PHE A 59 8.31 2.29 3.44
C PHE A 59 7.21 2.01 2.40
N VAL A 60 5.96 2.29 2.79
CA VAL A 60 4.79 2.28 1.89
C VAL A 60 4.11 3.64 1.90
N MET A 61 3.91 4.20 0.70
CA MET A 61 3.22 5.47 0.51
C MET A 61 2.13 5.37 -0.55
N LEU A 62 0.89 5.61 -0.12
CA LEU A 62 -0.31 5.60 -0.94
C LEU A 62 -0.93 7.00 -0.94
N LYS A 63 -1.04 7.60 -2.13
CA LYS A 63 -1.74 8.88 -2.35
C LYS A 63 -2.80 8.68 -3.42
N SER A 64 -4.07 8.83 -3.07
CA SER A 64 -5.16 8.74 -4.04
C SER A 64 -6.40 9.52 -3.63
N SER A 65 -7.30 9.85 -4.56
CA SER A 65 -8.59 10.44 -4.16
C SER A 65 -9.52 9.35 -3.62
N LYS A 66 -9.47 8.13 -4.18
CA LYS A 66 -10.28 7.00 -3.72
C LYS A 66 -9.45 5.73 -3.62
N VAL A 67 -9.47 5.11 -2.44
CA VAL A 67 -8.88 3.78 -2.18
C VAL A 67 -9.84 2.92 -1.37
N PRO A 68 -10.81 2.25 -2.00
CA PRO A 68 -11.76 1.37 -1.32
C PRO A 68 -11.08 0.35 -0.39
N PHE A 69 -10.00 -0.31 -0.84
CA PHE A 69 -9.38 -1.37 -0.06
C PHE A 69 -7.85 -1.34 -0.09
N VAL A 70 -7.24 -1.39 1.10
CA VAL A 70 -5.80 -1.61 1.28
C VAL A 70 -5.55 -2.77 2.22
N MET A 71 -4.74 -3.73 1.77
CA MET A 71 -4.22 -4.82 2.60
C MET A 71 -2.70 -4.86 2.54
N LEU A 72 -2.06 -4.67 3.70
CA LEU A 72 -0.62 -4.88 3.87
C LEU A 72 -0.39 -6.05 4.83
N LYS A 73 0.43 -7.02 4.40
CA LYS A 73 0.86 -8.15 5.23
C LYS A 73 2.38 -8.27 5.21
N GLY A 74 3.00 -8.34 6.38
CA GLY A 74 4.45 -8.52 6.47
C GLY A 74 5.03 -8.69 7.87
N SER A 75 6.33 -8.90 7.96
CA SER A 75 7.02 -9.07 9.25
C SER A 75 7.57 -7.74 9.78
N LYS A 76 8.16 -6.92 8.90
CA LYS A 76 8.74 -5.62 9.27
C LYS A 76 8.28 -4.55 8.29
N VAL A 77 7.48 -3.60 8.78
CA VAL A 77 7.09 -2.40 8.01
C VAL A 77 7.28 -1.17 8.90
N PRO A 78 8.46 -0.52 8.88
CA PRO A 78 8.75 0.67 9.67
C PRO A 78 7.71 1.78 9.49
N PHE A 79 7.30 2.04 8.24
CA PHE A 79 6.48 3.21 7.94
C PHE A 79 5.40 2.92 6.90
N VAL A 80 4.15 3.22 7.26
CA VAL A 80 3.01 3.24 6.34
C VAL A 80 2.38 4.62 6.34
N MET A 81 2.31 5.26 5.17
CA MET A 81 1.53 6.48 4.97
C MET A 81 0.45 6.29 3.91
N LEU A 82 -0.78 6.54 4.32
CA LEU A 82 -1.93 6.52 3.44
C LEU A 82 -2.64 7.87 3.50
N LYS A 83 -2.72 8.54 2.35
CA LYS A 83 -3.40 9.82 2.18
C LYS A 83 -4.47 9.65 1.11
N SER A 84 -5.73 9.81 1.49
CA SER A 84 -6.84 9.75 0.54
C SER A 84 -8.00 10.64 0.90
N TYR A 85 -8.90 10.93 -0.04
CA TYR A 85 -10.18 11.55 0.32
C TYR A 85 -11.15 10.51 0.89
N GLU A 86 -11.15 9.32 0.29
CA GLU A 86 -12.02 8.21 0.68
C GLU A 86 -11.22 6.90 0.77
N VAL A 87 -11.38 6.20 1.90
CA VAL A 87 -10.80 4.88 2.15
C VAL A 87 -11.85 4.05 2.85
N LEU A 88 -12.36 2.98 2.25
CA LEU A 88 -13.44 2.20 2.90
C LEU A 88 -12.87 1.21 3.91
N PHE A 89 -11.75 0.57 3.57
CA PHE A 89 -11.19 -0.49 4.38
C PHE A 89 -9.66 -0.50 4.33
N VAL A 90 -9.04 -0.50 5.51
CA VAL A 90 -7.60 -0.73 5.69
C VAL A 90 -7.38 -1.92 6.60
N MET A 91 -6.63 -2.91 6.14
CA MET A 91 -6.16 -4.02 6.97
C MET A 91 -4.64 -4.11 6.96
N LEU A 92 -4.03 -3.94 8.13
CA LEU A 92 -2.61 -4.12 8.36
C LEU A 92 -2.39 -5.34 9.25
N LYS A 93 -1.70 -6.36 8.71
CA LYS A 93 -1.28 -7.57 9.44
C LYS A 93 0.24 -7.62 9.44
N ILE A 94 0.85 -6.89 10.37
CA ILE A 94 2.29 -6.60 10.36
C ILE A 94 2.91 -6.93 11.71
N SER A 95 3.96 -7.74 11.77
CA SER A 95 4.53 -8.12 13.07
C SER A 95 5.21 -6.97 13.83
N LYS A 96 5.85 -6.04 13.11
CA LYS A 96 6.48 -4.83 13.66
C LYS A 96 6.14 -3.62 12.78
N VAL A 97 5.36 -2.69 13.33
CA VAL A 97 4.99 -1.43 12.67
C VAL A 97 5.14 -0.27 13.68
N PRO A 98 6.28 0.45 13.69
CA PRO A 98 6.49 1.57 14.61
C PRO A 98 5.74 2.84 14.18
N PHE A 99 5.37 3.00 12.90
CA PHE A 99 4.64 4.18 12.46
C PHE A 99 3.60 3.88 11.38
N VAL A 100 2.35 4.28 11.64
CA VAL A 100 1.24 4.28 10.68
C VAL A 100 0.56 5.65 10.70
N MET A 101 0.48 6.29 9.54
CA MET A 101 -0.27 7.53 9.36
C MET A 101 -1.35 7.33 8.31
N LEU A 102 -2.61 7.45 8.73
CA LEU A 102 -3.79 7.46 7.88
C LEU A 102 -4.40 8.86 7.90
N LYS A 103 -4.45 9.53 6.74
CA LYS A 103 -5.15 10.79 6.57
C LYS A 103 -6.24 10.60 5.52
N SER A 104 -7.50 10.64 5.96
CA SER A 104 -8.65 10.57 5.06
C SER A 104 -9.88 11.24 5.63
N HIS A 105 -10.71 11.79 4.76
CA HIS A 105 -12.00 12.40 5.15
C HIS A 105 -13.04 11.33 5.49
N LYS A 106 -12.93 10.13 4.91
CA LYS A 106 -13.81 9.00 5.21
C LYS A 106 -12.98 7.73 5.40
N VAL A 107 -13.07 7.14 6.60
CA VAL A 107 -12.54 5.82 6.93
C VAL A 107 -13.50 5.07 7.85
N PRO A 108 -14.43 4.27 7.31
CA PRO A 108 -15.39 3.54 8.14
C PRO A 108 -14.76 2.34 8.84
N PHE A 109 -13.72 1.71 8.27
CA PHE A 109 -13.06 0.53 8.88
C PHE A 109 -11.53 0.56 8.78
N VAL A 110 -10.89 0.38 9.93
CA VAL A 110 -9.45 0.11 10.06
C VAL A 110 -9.24 -1.10 10.97
N MET A 111 -8.50 -2.08 10.48
CA MET A 111 -8.09 -3.25 11.25
C MET A 111 -6.56 -3.31 11.32
N LEU A 112 -6.02 -3.20 12.54
CA LEU A 112 -4.59 -3.30 12.82
C LEU A 112 -4.33 -4.54 13.65
N LYS A 113 -3.51 -5.46 13.13
CA LYS A 113 -2.98 -6.60 13.89
C LYS A 113 -1.46 -6.53 13.84
N SER A 114 -0.86 -6.24 14.99
CA SER A 114 0.58 -6.20 15.16
C SER A 114 0.99 -6.78 16.51
N TYR A 115 2.17 -7.42 16.53
CA TYR A 115 2.77 -7.98 17.75
C TYR A 115 3.64 -6.97 18.49
N LYS A 116 4.06 -5.90 17.81
CA LYS A 116 4.71 -4.73 18.41
C LYS A 116 4.14 -3.46 17.75
N VAL A 117 3.32 -2.77 18.52
CA VAL A 117 2.77 -1.44 18.25
C VAL A 117 3.49 -0.50 19.23
N PRO A 118 3.79 0.76 18.88
CA PRO A 118 3.93 1.79 19.91
C PRO A 118 2.66 1.87 20.77
#